data_AF-A0A7W5PRP0-F1
#
_entry.id   AF-A0A7W5PRP0-F1
#
_cell.length_a   1.000
_cell.length_b   1.000
_cell.length_c   1.000
_cell.angle_alpha   90.00
_cell.angle_beta   90.00
_cell.angle_gamma   90.00
#
_symmetry.space_group_name_H-M   'P 1'
#
loop_
_entity.id
_entity.type
_entity.pdbx_description
1 polymer ?
#
loop_
_entity_poly.entity_id
_entity_poly.type
_entity_poly.pdbx_seq_one_letter_code
_entity_poly.pdbx_strand_id
1 'polypeptide(L)'
;MRRLLTSLVIAMTIAGSVPALAAQAVPPGNRHAEQPDIPGASVRRTKGTKTTFDLKYEKVYDLLSTDHELMGKIKKVSNAYGINPIHVIGAIVGEHTYNVDAYDRLQAYYVKAASYAGESFRFAYDGENVDDFVDRPQFAACNGKSDSYTLWSCREDVWESDFRGKTIGGKSFPNNRFSAVFFQPFYAGQTFGLGQVNPLTALMLSDLVSRVSGYPKLNEKNAGSVYKAIMDPDISLAFVAASIRRSIDDYKEIAGVDISDNPGVTATLYNVGNSRQRAAALAAKNHSSGTTVWPEENYYGWLINDKLDELKGLL
;
A
#
# COMPACT_ATOMS: atom_id res chain seq x y z
N MET A 1 22.88 35.51 -67.27
CA MET A 1 22.06 34.29 -67.48
C MET A 1 22.65 33.14 -66.66
N ARG A 2 21.82 32.50 -65.82
CA ARG A 2 21.90 31.12 -65.25
C ARG A 2 23.29 30.45 -65.20
N ARG A 3 23.76 29.92 -64.05
CA ARG A 3 23.37 28.64 -63.41
C ARG A 3 24.02 28.60 -62.00
N LEU A 4 23.28 28.55 -60.90
CA LEU A 4 22.81 27.37 -60.14
C LEU A 4 23.90 26.38 -59.72
N LEU A 5 24.25 26.39 -58.42
CA LEU A 5 24.74 25.23 -57.64
C LEU A 5 24.62 25.55 -56.15
N THR A 6 23.46 25.23 -55.58
CA THR A 6 23.18 25.25 -54.14
C THR A 6 23.27 23.81 -53.64
N SER A 7 24.29 23.50 -52.84
CA SER A 7 24.41 22.23 -52.12
C SER A 7 23.68 22.37 -50.78
N LEU A 8 22.51 21.75 -50.65
CA LEU A 8 21.78 21.65 -49.39
C LEU A 8 21.94 20.23 -48.85
N VAL A 9 22.73 20.07 -47.78
CA VAL A 9 22.83 18.81 -47.03
C VAL A 9 21.72 18.82 -45.99
N ILE A 10 20.68 18.01 -46.21
CA ILE A 10 19.65 17.72 -45.20
C ILE A 10 20.13 16.49 -44.41
N ALA A 11 20.63 16.73 -43.20
CA ALA A 11 20.86 15.66 -42.23
C ALA A 11 19.51 15.26 -41.61
N MET A 12 18.96 14.14 -42.08
CA MET A 12 17.74 13.56 -41.52
C MET A 12 18.11 12.78 -40.25
N THR A 13 17.99 13.40 -39.07
CA THR A 13 18.06 12.70 -37.79
C THR A 13 16.80 11.83 -37.64
N ILE A 14 16.92 10.55 -37.92
CA ILE A 14 15.91 9.53 -37.58
C ILE A 14 15.98 9.36 -36.06
N ALA A 15 15.15 10.09 -35.33
CA ALA A 15 14.86 9.78 -33.94
C ALA A 15 14.07 8.47 -33.94
N GLY A 16 14.74 7.36 -33.62
CA GLY A 16 14.08 6.07 -33.44
C GLY A 16 13.09 6.16 -32.28
N SER A 17 11.80 6.14 -32.60
CA SER A 17 10.74 5.92 -31.63
C SER A 17 10.88 4.50 -31.10
N VAL A 18 11.44 4.35 -29.89
CA VAL A 18 11.38 3.08 -29.16
C VAL A 18 9.89 2.77 -28.92
N PRO A 19 9.37 1.62 -29.36
CA PRO A 19 7.98 1.28 -29.09
C PRO A 19 7.79 1.21 -27.58
N ALA A 20 6.88 2.03 -27.06
CA ALA A 20 6.39 1.87 -25.69
C ALA A 20 5.64 0.53 -25.65
N LEU A 21 6.28 -0.51 -25.12
CA LEU A 21 5.63 -1.78 -24.84
C LEU A 21 4.52 -1.49 -23.83
N ALA A 22 3.26 -1.71 -24.25
CA ALA A 22 2.12 -1.60 -23.37
C ALA A 22 2.26 -2.62 -22.23
N ALA A 23 1.91 -2.20 -21.00
CA ALA A 23 1.94 -3.09 -19.85
C ALA A 23 1.04 -4.31 -20.11
N GLN A 24 1.53 -5.50 -19.79
CA GLN A 24 0.79 -6.74 -20.03
C GLN A 24 -0.23 -6.96 -18.93
N ALA A 25 -1.51 -7.13 -19.29
CA ALA A 25 -2.54 -7.42 -18.31
C ALA A 25 -2.27 -8.75 -17.59
N VAL A 26 -2.27 -8.72 -16.26
CA VAL A 26 -2.14 -9.94 -15.45
C VAL A 26 -3.42 -10.77 -15.61
N PRO A 27 -3.32 -12.08 -15.91
CA PRO A 27 -4.51 -12.89 -16.05
C PRO A 27 -5.34 -12.92 -14.76
N PRO A 28 -6.68 -13.01 -14.87
CA PRO A 28 -7.55 -13.03 -13.70
C PRO A 28 -7.41 -14.34 -12.91
N GLY A 29 -7.80 -14.31 -11.64
CA GLY A 29 -7.86 -15.47 -10.75
C GLY A 29 -6.50 -15.88 -10.17
N ASN A 30 -6.51 -16.93 -9.36
CA ASN A 30 -5.35 -17.37 -8.58
C ASN A 30 -4.28 -18.03 -9.42
N ARG A 31 -3.01 -17.76 -9.08
CA ARG A 31 -1.86 -18.51 -9.62
C ARG A 31 -1.69 -19.89 -8.96
N HIS A 32 -2.17 -20.02 -7.73
CA HIS A 32 -2.11 -21.26 -6.94
C HIS A 32 -3.49 -21.91 -6.87
N ALA A 33 -3.57 -23.23 -7.09
CA ALA A 33 -4.83 -23.99 -7.03
C ALA A 33 -5.39 -24.07 -5.61
N GLU A 34 -4.51 -24.12 -4.61
CA GLU A 34 -4.86 -24.13 -3.20
C GLU A 34 -4.38 -22.84 -2.53
N GLN A 35 -5.03 -22.48 -1.42
CA GLN A 35 -4.67 -21.29 -0.67
C GLN A 35 -3.24 -21.43 -0.10
N PRO A 36 -2.36 -20.43 -0.31
CA PRO A 36 -1.06 -20.40 0.34
C PRO A 36 -1.17 -20.39 1.87
N ASP A 37 -0.11 -20.80 2.56
CA ASP A 37 -0.09 -20.87 4.02
C ASP A 37 -0.44 -19.54 4.71
N ILE A 38 -1.32 -19.63 5.71
CA ILE A 38 -1.69 -18.50 6.56
C ILE A 38 -0.63 -18.34 7.67
N PRO A 39 -0.04 -17.14 7.85
CA PRO A 39 0.96 -16.90 8.88
C PRO A 39 0.48 -17.29 10.28
N GLY A 40 1.35 -17.94 11.05
CA GLY A 40 1.02 -18.40 12.41
C GLY A 40 0.57 -17.28 13.35
N ALA A 41 0.98 -16.03 13.13
CA ALA A 41 0.50 -14.87 13.88
C ALA A 41 -1.02 -14.64 13.68
N SER A 42 -1.50 -14.73 12.44
CA SER A 42 -2.93 -14.61 12.10
C SER A 42 -3.74 -15.75 12.69
N VAL A 43 -3.20 -16.98 12.66
CA VAL A 43 -3.82 -18.16 13.31
C VAL A 43 -3.93 -17.95 14.82
N ARG A 44 -2.86 -17.50 15.48
CA ARG A 44 -2.86 -17.26 16.93
C ARG A 44 -3.85 -16.16 17.33
N ARG A 45 -3.92 -15.05 16.60
CA ARG A 45 -4.88 -13.96 16.87
C ARG A 45 -6.32 -14.45 16.78
N THR A 46 -6.65 -15.16 15.71
CA THR A 46 -7.99 -15.70 15.45
C THR A 46 -8.42 -16.70 16.53
N LYS A 47 -7.50 -17.58 16.97
CA LYS A 47 -7.73 -18.45 18.13
C LYS A 47 -7.93 -17.66 19.43
N GLY A 48 -7.15 -16.60 19.62
CA GLY A 48 -7.24 -15.71 20.78
C GLY A 48 -8.58 -14.99 20.91
N THR A 49 -9.23 -14.65 19.80
CA THR A 49 -10.57 -14.06 19.75
C THR A 49 -11.70 -15.09 19.69
N LYS A 50 -11.37 -16.39 19.82
CA LYS A 50 -12.31 -17.53 19.83
C LYS A 50 -13.23 -17.57 18.60
N THR A 51 -12.69 -17.26 17.43
CA THR A 51 -13.41 -17.27 16.15
C THR A 51 -12.68 -18.12 15.10
N THR A 52 -13.22 -18.19 13.88
CA THR A 52 -12.60 -18.82 12.71
C THR A 52 -12.43 -17.81 11.58
N PHE A 53 -11.61 -18.13 10.58
CA PHE A 53 -11.48 -17.26 9.40
C PHE A 53 -12.79 -17.15 8.63
N ASP A 54 -13.55 -18.24 8.51
CA ASP A 54 -14.85 -18.24 7.83
C ASP A 54 -15.86 -17.31 8.53
N LEU A 55 -15.99 -17.42 9.85
CA LEU A 55 -16.87 -16.52 10.63
C LEU A 55 -16.46 -15.06 10.51
N LYS A 56 -15.15 -14.79 10.44
CA LYS A 56 -14.64 -13.43 10.25
C LYS A 56 -14.93 -12.89 8.85
N TYR A 57 -14.80 -13.74 7.82
CA TYR A 57 -15.17 -13.42 6.45
C TYR A 57 -16.67 -13.11 6.35
N GLU A 58 -17.53 -13.99 6.88
CA GLU A 58 -18.98 -13.78 6.93
C GLU A 58 -19.32 -12.45 7.61
N LYS A 59 -18.68 -12.15 8.74
CA LYS A 59 -18.92 -10.90 9.47
C LYS A 59 -18.58 -9.64 8.67
N VAL A 60 -17.43 -9.61 7.98
CA VAL A 60 -17.07 -8.45 7.15
C VAL A 60 -17.93 -8.37 5.90
N TYR A 61 -18.31 -9.50 5.31
CA TYR A 61 -19.24 -9.55 4.19
C TYR A 61 -20.61 -8.99 4.59
N ASP A 62 -21.16 -9.41 5.72
CA ASP A 62 -22.43 -8.91 6.26
C ASP A 62 -22.40 -7.42 6.56
N LEU A 63 -21.29 -6.92 7.14
CA LEU A 63 -21.09 -5.48 7.32
C LEU A 63 -21.19 -4.75 5.98
N LEU A 64 -20.46 -5.20 4.96
CA LEU A 64 -20.44 -4.53 3.66
C LEU A 64 -21.76 -4.67 2.90
N SER A 65 -22.48 -5.79 3.04
CA SER A 65 -23.76 -6.01 2.36
C SER A 65 -24.89 -5.18 2.96
N THR A 66 -24.83 -4.89 4.27
CA THR A 66 -25.89 -4.17 5.00
C THR A 66 -25.62 -2.68 5.20
N ASP A 67 -24.35 -2.26 5.29
CA ASP A 67 -23.98 -0.85 5.47
C ASP A 67 -23.85 -0.13 4.12
N HIS A 68 -25.00 0.29 3.59
CA HIS A 68 -25.08 1.02 2.31
C HIS A 68 -24.36 2.38 2.33
N GLU A 69 -24.21 3.02 3.50
CA GLU A 69 -23.45 4.26 3.62
C GLU A 69 -21.96 4.00 3.39
N LEU A 70 -21.42 2.97 4.07
CA LEU A 70 -20.05 2.53 3.87
C LEU A 70 -19.80 2.13 2.41
N MET A 71 -20.67 1.34 1.81
CA MET A 71 -20.54 0.96 0.40
C MET A 71 -20.60 2.16 -0.55
N GLY A 72 -21.44 3.15 -0.27
CA GLY A 72 -21.46 4.43 -0.99
C GLY A 72 -20.13 5.16 -0.90
N LYS A 73 -19.52 5.21 0.28
CA LYS A 73 -18.19 5.81 0.50
C LYS A 73 -17.08 5.06 -0.23
N ILE A 74 -17.11 3.72 -0.19
CA ILE A 74 -16.16 2.85 -0.93
C ILE A 74 -16.25 3.11 -2.44
N LYS A 75 -17.46 3.15 -3.01
CA LYS A 75 -17.66 3.43 -4.45
C LYS A 75 -17.15 4.83 -4.81
N LYS A 76 -17.51 5.84 -4.01
CA LYS A 76 -17.10 7.23 -4.22
C LYS A 76 -15.59 7.40 -4.20
N VAL A 77 -14.93 6.86 -3.17
CA VAL A 77 -13.46 6.97 -3.05
C VAL A 77 -12.77 6.20 -4.17
N SER A 78 -13.21 4.99 -4.49
CA SER A 78 -12.61 4.19 -5.56
C SER A 78 -12.67 4.92 -6.92
N ASN A 79 -13.80 5.54 -7.22
CA ASN A 79 -13.96 6.36 -8.42
C ASN A 79 -13.00 7.57 -8.43
N ALA A 80 -12.84 8.27 -7.31
CA ALA A 80 -11.92 9.41 -7.21
C ALA A 80 -10.45 9.03 -7.49
N TYR A 81 -10.06 7.80 -7.15
CA TYR A 81 -8.72 7.27 -7.39
C TYR A 81 -8.59 6.48 -8.72
N GLY A 82 -9.67 6.40 -9.52
CA GLY A 82 -9.65 5.68 -10.79
C GLY A 82 -9.37 4.19 -10.63
N ILE A 83 -9.95 3.56 -9.62
CA ILE A 83 -9.85 2.11 -9.36
C ILE A 83 -11.24 1.49 -9.24
N ASN A 84 -11.38 0.22 -9.62
CA ASN A 84 -12.62 -0.53 -9.41
C ASN A 84 -12.86 -0.70 -7.89
N PRO A 85 -14.07 -0.44 -7.35
CA PRO A 85 -14.32 -0.58 -5.92
C PRO A 85 -14.06 -1.97 -5.35
N ILE A 86 -14.04 -3.01 -6.18
CA ILE A 86 -13.68 -4.37 -5.77
C ILE A 86 -12.29 -4.46 -5.14
N HIS A 87 -11.34 -3.60 -5.50
CA HIS A 87 -10.01 -3.61 -4.88
C HIS A 87 -10.04 -3.11 -3.43
N VAL A 88 -10.84 -2.07 -3.15
CA VAL A 88 -11.02 -1.55 -1.78
C VAL A 88 -11.77 -2.57 -0.93
N ILE A 89 -12.79 -3.23 -1.49
CA ILE A 89 -13.49 -4.36 -0.85
C ILE A 89 -12.48 -5.47 -0.53
N GLY A 90 -11.67 -5.90 -1.49
CA GLY A 90 -10.67 -6.96 -1.29
C GLY A 90 -9.66 -6.63 -0.20
N ALA A 91 -9.20 -5.38 -0.13
CA ALA A 91 -8.34 -4.90 0.96
C ALA A 91 -9.03 -5.02 2.32
N ILE A 92 -10.25 -4.51 2.47
CA ILE A 92 -11.01 -4.54 3.73
C ILE A 92 -11.34 -5.99 4.15
N VAL A 93 -11.84 -6.80 3.21
CA VAL A 93 -12.27 -8.18 3.48
C VAL A 93 -11.10 -9.03 3.96
N GLY A 94 -9.95 -8.98 3.29
CA GLY A 94 -8.81 -9.77 3.75
C GLY A 94 -8.30 -9.31 5.13
N GLU A 95 -8.37 -8.01 5.45
CA GLU A 95 -7.80 -7.44 6.69
C GLU A 95 -8.64 -7.94 7.85
N HIS A 96 -9.95 -7.85 7.67
CA HIS A 96 -10.94 -8.29 8.64
C HIS A 96 -11.13 -9.81 8.67
N THR A 97 -10.66 -10.55 7.67
CA THR A 97 -10.60 -12.00 7.73
C THR A 97 -9.38 -12.46 8.51
N TYR A 98 -8.18 -11.99 8.15
CA TYR A 98 -6.93 -12.58 8.65
C TYR A 98 -6.23 -11.82 9.77
N ASN A 99 -6.46 -10.51 9.90
CA ASN A 99 -5.65 -9.68 10.79
C ASN A 99 -6.42 -9.15 12.00
N VAL A 100 -7.61 -8.61 11.78
CA VAL A 100 -8.47 -7.99 12.80
C VAL A 100 -9.90 -8.49 12.71
N ASP A 101 -10.72 -8.22 13.71
CA ASP A 101 -12.16 -8.52 13.65
C ASP A 101 -12.92 -7.30 13.11
N ALA A 102 -13.95 -7.52 12.30
CA ALA A 102 -14.85 -6.46 11.85
C ALA A 102 -15.72 -5.97 13.02
N TYR A 103 -15.91 -4.64 13.09
CA TYR A 103 -16.98 -4.08 13.91
C TYR A 103 -18.31 -4.16 13.15
N ASP A 104 -19.41 -4.19 13.88
CA ASP A 104 -20.72 -4.45 13.29
C ASP A 104 -21.24 -3.30 12.42
N ARG A 105 -20.69 -2.08 12.57
CA ARG A 105 -21.10 -0.87 11.83
C ARG A 105 -19.98 0.15 11.69
N LEU A 106 -20.07 1.02 10.67
CA LEU A 106 -19.12 2.13 10.48
C LEU A 106 -19.00 3.07 11.70
N GLN A 107 -20.10 3.31 12.43
CA GLN A 107 -20.12 4.18 13.60
C GLN A 107 -19.20 3.70 14.73
N ALA A 108 -19.00 2.40 14.86
CA ALA A 108 -18.09 1.85 15.87
C ALA A 108 -16.63 2.27 15.63
N TYR A 109 -16.23 2.45 14.37
CA TYR A 109 -14.91 2.95 14.03
C TYR A 109 -14.74 4.43 14.41
N TYR A 110 -15.76 5.27 14.19
CA TYR A 110 -15.73 6.67 14.64
C TYR A 110 -15.63 6.78 16.16
N VAL A 111 -16.38 5.96 16.91
CA VAL A 111 -16.28 5.91 18.39
C VAL A 111 -14.88 5.51 18.83
N LYS A 112 -14.29 4.49 18.20
CA LYS A 112 -12.91 4.08 18.47
C LYS A 112 -11.92 5.19 18.12
N ALA A 113 -12.10 5.91 17.03
CA ALA A 113 -11.24 7.05 16.69
C ALA A 113 -11.32 8.16 17.75
N ALA A 114 -12.54 8.47 18.22
CA ALA A 114 -12.76 9.48 19.25
C ALA A 114 -12.12 9.12 20.60
N SER A 115 -12.00 7.83 20.95
CA SER A 115 -11.35 7.42 22.20
C SER A 115 -9.86 7.72 22.27
N TYR A 116 -9.22 8.05 21.14
CA TYR A 116 -7.82 8.49 21.07
C TYR A 116 -7.67 10.01 21.02
N ALA A 117 -8.76 10.77 21.09
CA ALA A 117 -8.69 12.22 21.12
C ALA A 117 -8.01 12.70 22.42
N GLY A 118 -6.95 13.50 22.29
CA GLY A 118 -6.17 14.02 23.42
C GLY A 118 -4.93 13.21 23.79
N GLU A 119 -4.72 12.05 23.16
CA GLU A 119 -3.50 11.26 23.34
C GLU A 119 -2.27 11.96 22.73
N SER A 120 -1.13 11.87 23.42
CA SER A 120 0.14 12.41 22.92
C SER A 120 0.88 11.36 22.10
N PHE A 121 0.90 11.54 20.79
CA PHE A 121 1.61 10.65 19.87
C PHE A 121 3.00 11.19 19.53
N ARG A 122 3.98 10.28 19.41
CA ARG A 122 5.35 10.59 18.94
C ARG A 122 5.87 9.45 18.08
N PHE A 123 6.49 9.78 16.95
CA PHE A 123 7.21 8.82 16.11
C PHE A 123 8.68 8.80 16.52
N ALA A 124 9.08 7.75 17.24
CA ALA A 124 10.40 7.68 17.85
C ALA A 124 10.79 6.23 18.17
N TYR A 125 12.10 6.01 18.27
CA TYR A 125 12.69 4.77 18.75
C TYR A 125 13.80 5.06 19.74
N ASP A 126 13.76 4.41 20.91
CA ASP A 126 14.79 4.54 21.94
C ASP A 126 15.12 6.02 22.29
N GLY A 127 14.06 6.80 22.51
CA GLY A 127 14.15 8.23 22.83
C GLY A 127 14.32 9.16 21.63
N GLU A 128 14.83 8.68 20.49
CA GLU A 128 15.16 9.47 19.30
C GLU A 128 13.94 9.63 18.37
N ASN A 129 13.60 10.87 17.98
CA ASN A 129 12.50 11.11 17.03
C ASN A 129 12.87 10.64 15.63
N VAL A 130 11.87 10.32 14.82
CA VAL A 130 12.10 9.89 13.44
C VAL A 130 12.71 10.99 12.57
N ASP A 131 12.38 12.26 12.80
CA ASP A 131 12.97 13.38 12.04
C ASP A 131 14.45 13.56 12.37
N ASP A 132 14.83 13.51 13.65
CA ASP A 132 16.24 13.50 14.05
C ASP A 132 17.00 12.29 13.45
N PHE A 133 16.35 11.12 13.43
CA PHE A 133 16.97 9.89 12.93
C PHE A 133 17.24 9.94 11.42
N VAL A 134 16.29 10.47 10.63
CA VAL A 134 16.43 10.52 9.16
C VAL A 134 17.31 11.68 8.66
N ASP A 135 17.80 12.53 9.57
CA ASP A 135 18.79 13.58 9.27
C ASP A 135 20.24 13.06 9.24
N ARG A 136 20.45 11.77 9.56
CA ARG A 136 21.78 11.14 9.57
C ARG A 136 22.38 11.07 8.15
N PRO A 137 23.73 11.09 8.01
CA PRO A 137 24.40 11.06 6.69
C PRO A 137 24.02 9.90 5.77
N GLN A 138 23.64 8.74 6.33
CA GLN A 138 23.16 7.57 5.57
C GLN A 138 21.94 7.92 4.69
N PHE A 139 21.10 8.84 5.13
CA PHE A 139 19.90 9.28 4.40
C PHE A 139 20.18 10.35 3.35
N ALA A 140 21.44 10.77 3.15
CA ALA A 140 21.78 11.85 2.22
C ALA A 140 21.31 11.57 0.77
N ALA A 141 21.23 10.31 0.35
CA ALA A 141 20.70 9.92 -0.96
C ALA A 141 19.19 10.20 -1.13
N CYS A 142 18.47 10.41 -0.03
CA CYS A 142 17.05 10.77 -0.01
C CYS A 142 16.82 12.28 -0.08
N ASN A 143 17.87 13.10 0.08
CA ASN A 143 17.77 14.55 0.01
C ASN A 143 17.29 15.02 -1.37
N GLY A 144 16.46 16.07 -1.39
CA GLY A 144 15.91 16.64 -2.63
C GLY A 144 14.69 15.92 -3.20
N LYS A 145 14.27 14.79 -2.62
CA LYS A 145 13.00 14.14 -2.97
C LYS A 145 11.84 14.93 -2.37
N SER A 146 11.05 15.60 -3.22
CA SER A 146 9.95 16.47 -2.81
C SER A 146 8.61 15.73 -2.65
N ASP A 147 8.42 14.66 -3.42
CA ASP A 147 7.26 13.77 -3.33
C ASP A 147 7.37 12.84 -2.11
N SER A 148 6.31 12.83 -1.30
CA SER A 148 6.24 12.04 -0.06
C SER A 148 6.46 10.55 -0.29
N TYR A 149 5.93 9.97 -1.38
CA TYR A 149 6.05 8.55 -1.66
C TYR A 149 7.52 8.19 -1.89
N THR A 150 8.17 8.91 -2.80
CA THR A 150 9.57 8.67 -3.16
C THR A 150 10.53 8.96 -1.99
N LEU A 151 10.25 10.00 -1.19
CA LEU A 151 11.06 10.35 -0.02
C LEU A 151 11.02 9.25 1.05
N TRP A 152 9.82 8.83 1.46
CA TRP A 152 9.66 7.84 2.52
C TRP A 152 10.03 6.43 2.07
N SER A 153 9.81 6.06 0.80
CA SER A 153 10.37 4.81 0.25
C SER A 153 11.89 4.79 0.31
N CYS A 154 12.56 5.88 -0.06
CA CYS A 154 14.02 5.96 0.02
C CYS A 154 14.53 5.81 1.46
N ARG A 155 13.85 6.44 2.43
CA ARG A 155 14.20 6.30 3.85
C ARG A 155 13.99 4.86 4.33
N GLU A 156 12.93 4.19 3.89
CA GLU A 156 12.73 2.77 4.20
C GLU A 156 13.82 1.89 3.55
N ASP A 157 14.22 2.16 2.30
CA ASP A 157 15.32 1.46 1.63
C ASP A 157 16.62 1.56 2.43
N VAL A 158 16.96 2.78 2.89
CA VAL A 158 18.15 3.02 3.74
C VAL A 158 18.02 2.31 5.09
N TRP A 159 16.85 2.31 5.72
CA TRP A 159 16.63 1.55 6.95
C TRP A 159 16.91 0.05 6.74
N GLU A 160 16.33 -0.53 5.70
CA GLU A 160 16.48 -1.96 5.40
C GLU A 160 17.93 -2.32 5.04
N SER A 161 18.63 -1.46 4.28
CA SER A 161 20.00 -1.72 3.86
C SER A 161 21.03 -1.45 4.96
N ASP A 162 20.88 -0.39 5.75
CA ASP A 162 22.00 0.15 6.55
C ASP A 162 21.78 0.02 8.06
N PHE A 163 20.54 -0.12 8.52
CA PHE A 163 20.22 -0.09 9.95
C PHE A 163 19.61 -1.40 10.47
N ARG A 164 18.66 -2.00 9.76
CA ARG A 164 17.89 -3.14 10.25
C ARG A 164 18.80 -4.30 10.70
N GLY A 165 18.73 -4.64 11.99
CA GLY A 165 19.52 -5.72 12.59
C GLY A 165 21.03 -5.47 12.66
N LYS A 166 21.49 -4.24 12.41
CA LYS A 166 22.90 -3.85 12.38
C LYS A 166 23.27 -3.00 13.60
N THR A 167 24.57 -2.92 13.88
CA THR A 167 25.15 -2.01 14.87
C THR A 167 25.90 -0.89 14.18
N ILE A 168 25.44 0.35 14.35
CA ILE A 168 26.03 1.54 13.72
C ILE A 168 26.48 2.50 14.82
N GLY A 169 27.76 2.86 14.83
CA GLY A 169 28.32 3.78 15.83
C GLY A 169 28.14 3.30 17.28
N GLY A 170 28.16 1.99 17.51
CA GLY A 170 27.95 1.39 18.84
C GLY A 170 26.49 1.22 19.26
N LYS A 171 25.50 1.75 18.51
CA LYS A 171 24.06 1.54 18.76
C LYS A 171 23.55 0.36 17.92
N SER A 172 22.94 -0.63 18.57
CA SER A 172 22.29 -1.77 17.90
C SER A 172 20.86 -1.41 17.51
N PHE A 173 20.45 -1.79 16.30
CA PHE A 173 19.11 -1.54 15.78
C PHE A 173 18.32 -2.84 15.64
N PRO A 174 17.00 -2.84 15.90
CA PRO A 174 16.18 -4.04 15.79
C PRO A 174 16.19 -4.63 14.39
N ASN A 175 16.18 -5.97 14.29
CA ASN A 175 15.86 -6.64 13.03
C ASN A 175 14.35 -6.61 12.78
N ASN A 176 13.81 -5.43 12.54
CA ASN A 176 12.39 -5.20 12.30
C ASN A 176 12.18 -4.10 11.25
N ARG A 177 10.96 -3.99 10.71
CA ARG A 177 10.59 -3.00 9.67
C ARG A 177 10.66 -1.58 10.20
N PHE A 178 10.99 -0.61 9.36
CA PHE A 178 11.09 0.81 9.73
C PHE A 178 9.80 1.33 10.37
N SER A 179 8.66 1.05 9.72
CA SER A 179 7.33 1.36 10.23
C SER A 179 7.07 0.79 11.63
N ALA A 180 7.58 -0.41 11.93
CA ALA A 180 7.40 -1.04 13.23
C ALA A 180 8.29 -0.44 14.32
N VAL A 181 9.47 0.08 13.95
CA VAL A 181 10.44 0.62 14.90
C VAL A 181 10.10 2.06 15.29
N PHE A 182 9.73 2.91 14.33
CA PHE A 182 9.57 4.35 14.60
C PHE A 182 8.12 4.83 14.68
N PHE A 183 7.16 4.11 14.08
CA PHE A 183 5.80 4.63 13.87
C PHE A 183 4.74 3.90 14.69
N GLN A 184 5.13 3.19 15.75
CA GLN A 184 4.25 2.35 16.57
C GLN A 184 4.47 2.57 18.07
N PRO A 185 3.95 3.67 18.64
CA PRO A 185 4.24 4.12 20.00
C PRO A 185 3.57 3.28 21.10
N PHE A 186 2.50 2.51 20.81
CA PHE A 186 1.74 1.82 21.86
C PHE A 186 1.70 0.30 21.73
N TYR A 187 1.69 -0.26 20.51
CA TYR A 187 1.56 -1.70 20.29
C TYR A 187 2.29 -2.16 19.02
N ALA A 188 3.01 -3.27 19.13
CA ALA A 188 3.77 -3.90 18.06
C ALA A 188 2.89 -4.27 16.85
N GLY A 189 2.85 -3.40 15.85
CA GLY A 189 2.22 -3.68 14.57
C GLY A 189 0.84 -3.08 14.33
N GLN A 190 0.29 -2.28 15.27
CA GLN A 190 -1.12 -1.92 15.19
C GLN A 190 -1.42 -0.88 14.10
N THR A 191 -2.43 -1.20 13.31
CA THR A 191 -3.01 -0.45 12.22
C THR A 191 -4.40 0.07 12.63
N PHE A 192 -4.90 1.12 11.97
CA PHE A 192 -6.11 1.82 12.42
C PHE A 192 -7.13 2.05 11.31
N GLY A 193 -8.38 2.29 11.71
CA GLY A 193 -9.52 2.48 10.81
C GLY A 193 -9.97 1.18 10.15
N LEU A 194 -11.02 1.26 9.33
CA LEU A 194 -11.56 0.11 8.58
C LEU A 194 -10.53 -0.50 7.62
N GLY A 195 -9.62 0.33 7.10
CA GLY A 195 -8.55 -0.13 6.22
C GLY A 195 -7.35 -0.73 6.94
N GLN A 196 -7.20 -0.53 8.25
CA GLN A 196 -5.97 -0.91 8.94
C GLN A 196 -4.72 -0.27 8.29
N VAL A 197 -4.75 1.05 8.05
CA VAL A 197 -3.61 1.80 7.51
C VAL A 197 -2.59 2.11 8.63
N ASN A 198 -1.29 1.95 8.35
CA ASN A 198 -0.22 2.33 9.28
C ASN A 198 0.28 3.77 9.02
N PRO A 199 0.89 4.44 10.02
CA PRO A 199 1.30 5.84 9.88
C PRO A 199 2.35 6.11 8.78
N LEU A 200 3.31 5.21 8.57
CA LEU A 200 4.31 5.38 7.51
C LEU A 200 3.65 5.34 6.12
N THR A 201 2.75 4.39 5.89
CA THR A 201 1.97 4.33 4.65
C THR A 201 1.15 5.60 4.43
N ALA A 202 0.55 6.16 5.48
CA ALA A 202 -0.17 7.43 5.37
C ALA A 202 0.76 8.60 5.00
N LEU A 203 1.96 8.67 5.60
CA LEU A 203 2.96 9.67 5.24
C LEU A 203 3.42 9.54 3.78
N MET A 204 3.70 8.30 3.35
CA MET A 204 4.09 7.99 1.96
C MET A 204 3.02 8.45 0.96
N LEU A 205 1.74 8.15 1.24
CA LEU A 205 0.64 8.42 0.31
C LEU A 205 0.05 9.82 0.46
N SER A 206 0.59 10.64 1.37
CA SER A 206 -0.04 11.90 1.75
C SER A 206 -0.19 12.89 0.59
N ASP A 207 0.79 12.97 -0.31
CA ASP A 207 0.71 13.86 -1.48
C ASP A 207 -0.39 13.43 -2.45
N LEU A 208 -0.53 12.12 -2.68
CA LEU A 208 -1.59 11.58 -3.52
C LEU A 208 -2.96 11.81 -2.89
N VAL A 209 -3.10 11.57 -1.59
CA VAL A 209 -4.37 11.78 -0.87
C VAL A 209 -4.74 13.25 -0.80
N SER A 210 -3.78 14.14 -0.57
CA SER A 210 -4.01 15.58 -0.56
C SER A 210 -4.49 16.07 -1.93
N ARG A 211 -3.84 15.61 -3.01
CA ARG A 211 -4.19 15.98 -4.38
C ARG A 211 -5.58 15.47 -4.81
N VAL A 212 -5.92 14.22 -4.49
CA VAL A 212 -7.16 13.57 -4.97
C VAL A 212 -8.35 13.87 -4.07
N SER A 213 -8.16 13.82 -2.75
CA SER A 213 -9.26 13.92 -1.78
C SER A 213 -9.32 15.27 -1.06
N GLY A 214 -8.33 16.16 -1.27
CA GLY A 214 -8.32 17.50 -0.66
C GLY A 214 -7.96 17.53 0.83
N TYR A 215 -7.56 16.39 1.42
CA TYR A 215 -7.15 16.35 2.82
C TYR A 215 -5.79 17.04 3.02
N PRO A 216 -5.53 17.63 4.21
CA PRO A 216 -4.24 18.25 4.50
C PRO A 216 -3.07 17.27 4.33
N LYS A 217 -1.95 17.76 3.79
CA LYS A 217 -0.70 17.00 3.74
C LYS A 217 -0.23 16.70 5.16
N LEU A 218 0.16 15.45 5.40
CA LEU A 218 0.65 14.92 6.65
C LEU A 218 2.13 15.20 6.82
N ASN A 219 2.56 15.31 8.07
CA ASN A 219 3.94 15.59 8.45
C ASN A 219 4.31 14.73 9.68
N GLU A 220 5.48 14.11 9.63
CA GLU A 220 6.01 13.24 10.68
C GLU A 220 6.21 13.94 12.03
N LYS A 221 6.44 15.26 12.01
CA LYS A 221 6.56 16.09 13.23
C LYS A 221 5.22 16.33 13.92
N ASN A 222 4.10 16.00 13.26
CA ASN A 222 2.76 16.07 13.81
C ASN A 222 2.10 14.69 13.81
N ALA A 223 2.61 13.80 14.65
CA ALA A 223 2.08 12.44 14.79
C ALA A 223 0.57 12.43 15.10
N GLY A 224 0.06 13.36 15.90
CA GLY A 224 -1.37 13.47 16.19
C GLY A 224 -2.23 13.65 14.94
N SER A 225 -1.79 14.47 13.98
CA SER A 225 -2.49 14.62 12.69
C SER A 225 -2.49 13.35 11.86
N VAL A 226 -1.39 12.60 11.88
CA VAL A 226 -1.27 11.31 11.17
C VAL A 226 -2.19 10.27 11.78
N TYR A 227 -2.22 10.14 13.12
CA TYR A 227 -3.12 9.22 13.81
C TYR A 227 -4.58 9.56 13.56
N LYS A 228 -4.93 10.85 13.64
CA LYS A 228 -6.28 11.31 13.30
C LYS A 228 -6.66 10.87 11.89
N ALA A 229 -5.76 11.05 10.91
CA ALA A 229 -6.03 10.70 9.52
C ALA A 229 -6.23 9.19 9.28
N ILE A 230 -5.47 8.32 9.94
CA ILE A 230 -5.62 6.86 9.78
C ILE A 230 -6.76 6.27 10.62
N MET A 231 -7.19 6.96 11.68
CA MET A 231 -8.30 6.54 12.53
C MET A 231 -9.66 7.02 12.02
N ASP A 232 -9.73 8.21 11.42
CA ASP A 232 -10.96 8.73 10.81
C ASP A 232 -11.36 7.83 9.62
N PRO A 233 -12.56 7.22 9.63
CA PRO A 233 -12.99 6.30 8.59
C PRO A 233 -12.98 6.87 7.17
N ASP A 234 -13.35 8.15 6.99
CA ASP A 234 -13.43 8.75 5.65
C ASP A 234 -12.03 9.02 5.10
N ILE A 235 -11.15 9.57 5.95
CA ILE A 235 -9.76 9.83 5.57
C ILE A 235 -9.00 8.50 5.37
N SER A 236 -9.22 7.52 6.24
CA SER A 236 -8.58 6.20 6.18
C SER A 236 -8.96 5.46 4.88
N LEU A 237 -10.22 5.52 4.44
CA LEU A 237 -10.65 4.97 3.15
C LEU A 237 -9.91 5.61 1.95
N ALA A 238 -9.62 6.91 2.01
CA ALA A 238 -8.81 7.57 0.98
C ALA A 238 -7.37 7.02 0.94
N PHE A 239 -6.78 6.71 2.09
CA PHE A 239 -5.48 6.05 2.15
C PHE A 239 -5.51 4.59 1.65
N VAL A 240 -6.60 3.85 1.89
CA VAL A 240 -6.80 2.51 1.31
C VAL A 240 -6.78 2.58 -0.22
N ALA A 241 -7.63 3.44 -0.80
CA ALA A 241 -7.72 3.62 -2.24
C ALA A 241 -6.40 4.12 -2.85
N ALA A 242 -5.72 5.06 -2.17
CA ALA A 242 -4.40 5.54 -2.58
C ALA A 242 -3.35 4.42 -2.62
N SER A 243 -3.33 3.54 -1.62
CA SER A 243 -2.39 2.41 -1.52
C SER A 243 -2.58 1.43 -2.68
N ILE A 244 -3.84 1.11 -3.00
CA ILE A 244 -4.21 0.25 -4.13
C ILE A 244 -3.81 0.90 -5.45
N ARG A 245 -4.19 2.17 -5.67
CA ARG A 245 -3.83 2.92 -6.88
C ARG A 245 -2.32 2.93 -7.08
N ARG A 246 -1.55 3.24 -6.02
CA ARG A 246 -0.09 3.22 -6.09
C ARG A 246 0.47 1.84 -6.40
N SER A 247 -0.12 0.78 -5.86
CA SER A 247 0.29 -0.59 -6.18
C SER A 247 0.09 -0.92 -7.66
N ILE A 248 -1.05 -0.52 -8.24
CA ILE A 248 -1.32 -0.69 -9.67
C ILE A 248 -0.32 0.13 -10.50
N ASP A 249 -0.05 1.39 -10.12
CA ASP A 249 0.90 2.26 -10.80
C ASP A 249 2.32 1.68 -10.77
N ASP A 250 2.81 1.25 -9.59
CA ASP A 250 4.16 0.69 -9.45
C ASP A 250 4.35 -0.54 -10.34
N TYR A 251 3.39 -1.46 -10.36
CA TYR A 251 3.49 -2.66 -11.19
C TYR A 251 3.46 -2.34 -12.69
N LYS A 252 2.62 -1.37 -13.08
CA LYS A 252 2.52 -0.91 -14.47
C LYS A 252 3.79 -0.21 -14.93
N GLU A 253 4.31 0.71 -14.12
CA GLU A 253 5.46 1.57 -14.41
C GLU A 253 6.80 0.82 -14.32
N ILE A 254 6.95 -0.08 -13.34
CA ILE A 254 8.24 -0.70 -13.01
C ILE A 254 8.31 -2.13 -13.55
N ALA A 255 7.27 -2.93 -13.35
CA ALA A 255 7.26 -4.34 -13.76
C ALA A 255 6.69 -4.56 -15.17
N GLY A 256 6.11 -3.53 -15.79
CA GLY A 256 5.51 -3.63 -17.12
C GLY A 256 4.28 -4.54 -17.17
N VAL A 257 3.59 -4.73 -16.05
CA VAL A 257 2.37 -5.54 -15.95
C VAL A 257 1.22 -4.75 -15.33
N ASP A 258 0.02 -4.90 -15.86
CA ASP A 258 -1.17 -4.24 -15.35
C ASP A 258 -1.98 -5.17 -14.45
N ILE A 259 -2.08 -4.81 -13.17
CA ILE A 259 -2.79 -5.59 -12.13
C ILE A 259 -4.18 -5.00 -11.84
N SER A 260 -4.67 -4.03 -12.62
CA SER A 260 -5.95 -3.36 -12.38
C SER A 260 -7.18 -4.27 -12.49
N ASP A 261 -7.04 -5.46 -13.08
CA ASP A 261 -8.13 -6.42 -13.24
C ASP A 261 -8.00 -7.65 -12.31
N ASN A 262 -6.99 -7.68 -11.43
CA ASN A 262 -6.79 -8.78 -10.47
C ASN A 262 -6.82 -8.24 -9.02
N PRO A 263 -8.00 -8.24 -8.36
CA PRO A 263 -8.14 -7.75 -7.00
C PRO A 263 -7.37 -8.59 -5.99
N GLY A 264 -7.18 -9.89 -6.21
CA GLY A 264 -6.34 -10.73 -5.37
C GLY A 264 -4.90 -10.22 -5.30
N VAL A 265 -4.28 -9.90 -6.44
CA VAL A 265 -2.91 -9.33 -6.46
C VAL A 265 -2.85 -8.00 -5.73
N THR A 266 -3.82 -7.10 -5.94
CA THR A 266 -3.83 -5.82 -5.20
C THR A 266 -4.05 -6.01 -3.70
N ALA A 267 -4.87 -6.98 -3.29
CA ALA A 267 -5.11 -7.30 -1.88
C ALA A 267 -3.88 -7.94 -1.23
N THR A 268 -3.14 -8.77 -1.98
CA THR A 268 -1.81 -9.26 -1.58
C THR A 268 -0.88 -8.10 -1.28
N LEU A 269 -0.76 -7.15 -2.20
CA LEU A 269 0.10 -5.97 -2.04
C LEU A 269 -0.35 -5.06 -0.91
N TYR A 270 -1.65 -4.95 -0.66
CA TYR A 270 -2.19 -4.25 0.50
C TYR A 270 -1.70 -4.85 1.81
N ASN A 271 -1.80 -6.18 1.96
CA ASN A 271 -1.36 -6.91 3.15
C ASN A 271 0.15 -6.82 3.39
N VAL A 272 0.96 -6.93 2.33
CA VAL A 272 2.42 -7.05 2.46
C VAL A 272 3.19 -5.74 2.29
N GLY A 273 2.57 -4.70 1.73
CA GLY A 273 3.18 -3.41 1.41
C GLY A 273 4.31 -3.49 0.36
N ASN A 274 5.07 -2.40 0.28
CA ASN A 274 6.31 -2.26 -0.52
C ASN A 274 6.13 -2.60 -2.00
N SER A 275 5.04 -2.14 -2.61
CA SER A 275 4.70 -2.37 -4.03
C SER A 275 5.84 -2.02 -4.98
N ARG A 276 6.54 -0.89 -4.77
CA ARG A 276 7.70 -0.47 -5.59
C ARG A 276 8.84 -1.48 -5.60
N GLN A 277 9.31 -1.91 -4.42
CA GLN A 277 10.41 -2.89 -4.31
C GLN A 277 9.99 -4.23 -4.93
N ARG A 278 8.75 -4.67 -4.72
CA ARG A 278 8.22 -5.92 -5.27
C ARG A 278 8.07 -5.87 -6.79
N ALA A 279 7.61 -4.73 -7.34
CA ALA A 279 7.56 -4.51 -8.77
C ALA A 279 8.96 -4.52 -9.39
N ALA A 280 9.95 -3.88 -8.75
CA ALA A 280 11.35 -3.92 -9.20
C ALA A 280 11.93 -5.34 -9.17
N ALA A 281 11.63 -6.13 -8.13
CA ALA A 281 12.05 -7.52 -8.05
C ALA A 281 11.41 -8.39 -9.14
N LEU A 282 10.12 -8.17 -9.44
CA LEU A 282 9.43 -8.86 -10.53
C LEU A 282 10.03 -8.48 -11.90
N ALA A 283 10.31 -7.19 -12.12
CA ALA A 283 10.97 -6.72 -13.35
C ALA A 283 12.31 -7.42 -13.56
N ALA A 284 13.16 -7.45 -12.52
CA ALA A 284 14.45 -8.12 -12.57
C ALA A 284 14.33 -9.64 -12.85
N LYS A 285 13.32 -10.30 -12.27
CA LYS A 285 13.01 -11.71 -12.55
C LYS A 285 12.61 -11.93 -14.01
N ASN A 286 11.73 -11.09 -14.56
CA ASN A 286 11.30 -11.16 -15.97
C ASN A 286 12.44 -10.91 -16.96
N HIS A 287 13.35 -10.00 -16.63
CA HIS A 287 14.52 -9.72 -17.45
C HIS A 287 15.51 -10.90 -17.47
N SER A 288 15.59 -11.68 -16.40
CA SER A 288 16.52 -12.80 -16.28
C SER A 288 15.95 -14.15 -16.75
N SER A 289 14.63 -14.37 -16.64
CA SER A 289 13.98 -15.64 -16.98
C SER A 289 13.76 -15.85 -18.48
N GLY A 290 13.78 -14.78 -19.29
CA GLY A 290 13.41 -14.83 -20.71
C GLY A 290 11.94 -15.18 -20.97
N THR A 291 11.12 -15.29 -19.92
CA THR A 291 9.70 -15.64 -19.95
C THR A 291 8.93 -14.77 -18.96
N THR A 292 7.69 -14.38 -19.28
CA THR A 292 6.87 -13.56 -18.38
C THR A 292 6.48 -14.35 -17.14
N VAL A 293 7.02 -13.95 -16.00
CA VAL A 293 6.57 -14.33 -14.66
C VAL A 293 5.49 -13.35 -14.22
N TRP A 294 4.38 -13.89 -13.75
CA TRP A 294 3.26 -13.13 -13.21
C TRP A 294 3.39 -12.92 -11.70
N PRO A 295 2.84 -11.84 -11.13
CA PRO A 295 2.70 -11.73 -9.69
C PRO A 295 1.81 -12.87 -9.16
N GLU A 296 2.12 -13.32 -7.95
CA GLU A 296 1.41 -14.39 -7.26
C GLU A 296 0.70 -13.83 -6.03
N GLU A 297 -0.48 -14.36 -5.75
CA GLU A 297 -1.24 -14.02 -4.56
C GLU A 297 -0.65 -14.71 -3.32
N ASN A 298 -0.67 -14.03 -2.19
CA ASN A 298 -0.58 -14.68 -0.87
C ASN A 298 -1.96 -15.20 -0.43
N TYR A 299 -2.03 -15.86 0.73
CA TYR A 299 -3.28 -16.35 1.35
C TYR A 299 -4.43 -15.31 1.33
N TYR A 300 -4.06 -14.04 1.50
CA TYR A 300 -4.97 -12.90 1.53
C TYR A 300 -5.58 -12.63 0.16
N GLY A 301 -4.74 -12.45 -0.86
CA GLY A 301 -5.19 -12.24 -2.24
C GLY A 301 -5.89 -13.46 -2.82
N TRP A 302 -5.45 -14.65 -2.41
CA TRP A 302 -6.04 -15.90 -2.84
C TRP A 302 -7.52 -15.98 -2.47
N LEU A 303 -7.85 -15.63 -1.21
CA LEU A 303 -9.24 -15.57 -0.72
C LEU A 303 -10.08 -14.61 -1.56
N ILE A 304 -9.55 -13.43 -1.88
CA ILE A 304 -10.30 -12.41 -2.63
C ILE A 304 -10.64 -12.88 -4.04
N ASN A 305 -9.72 -13.57 -4.70
CA ASN A 305 -9.98 -14.16 -6.01
C ASN A 305 -10.93 -15.36 -5.94
N ASP A 306 -10.81 -16.20 -4.91
CA ASP A 306 -11.71 -17.35 -4.68
C ASP A 306 -13.15 -16.90 -4.43
N LYS A 307 -13.33 -15.82 -3.66
CA LYS A 307 -14.63 -15.23 -3.32
C LYS A 307 -15.08 -14.12 -4.28
N LEU A 308 -14.40 -13.94 -5.41
CA LEU A 308 -14.57 -12.75 -6.24
C LEU A 308 -16.01 -12.56 -6.74
N ASP A 309 -16.68 -13.64 -7.14
CA ASP A 309 -18.06 -13.56 -7.65
C ASP A 309 -19.07 -13.20 -6.55
N GLU A 310 -18.87 -13.70 -5.33
CA GLU A 310 -19.65 -13.32 -4.16
C GLU A 310 -19.42 -11.83 -3.80
N LEU A 311 -18.15 -11.40 -3.74
CA LEU A 311 -17.79 -10.01 -3.42
C LEU A 311 -18.27 -9.00 -4.47
N LYS A 312 -18.35 -9.39 -5.75
CA LYS A 312 -18.95 -8.57 -6.80
C LYS A 312 -20.44 -8.32 -6.57
N GLY A 313 -21.15 -9.20 -5.85
CA GLY A 313 -22.55 -9.01 -5.47
C GLY A 313 -22.80 -7.80 -4.56
N LEU A 314 -21.74 -7.21 -3.98
CA LEU A 314 -21.82 -5.99 -3.18
C LEU A 314 -21.89 -4.71 -4.05
N LEU A 315 -21.54 -4.78 -5.34
CA LEU A 315 -21.42 -3.63 -6.24
C LEU A 315 -22.72 -3.35 -7.01
#